data_AF-A0A933Y010-F1
#
_entry.id   AF-A0A933Y010-F1
#
_cell.length_a   1.000
_cell.length_b   1.000
_cell.length_c   1.000
_cell.angle_alpha   90.00
_cell.angle_beta   90.00
_cell.angle_gamma   90.00
#
_symmetry.space_group_name_H-M   'P 1'
#
loop_
_entity.id
_entity.type
_entity.pdbx_description
1 polymer ?
#
loop_
_entity_poly.entity_id
_entity_poly.type
_entity_poly.pdbx_seq_one_letter_code
_entity_poly.pdbx_strand_id
1 'polypeptide(L)'
;MADFDGMTTEWTELRTSADAEDLMRRFGEFHDGCIHELHVWTGDYVSERYSMGFGRGTTVRVLVQRQRGPLSAIELLFVGVRRVQLVPPKPDCIGRIFEATLSPLDGGWLWRPDPGGEHGELVESESTWVSSRRLFWRDASEWMGETLRYGPDQPTFDAP
;
A
#
# COMPACT_ATOMS: atom_id res chain seq x y z
N MET A 1 -21.59 -0.87 -15.67
CA MET A 1 -21.01 0.48 -15.72
C MET A 1 -21.60 1.19 -14.52
N ALA A 2 -20.82 1.32 -13.44
CA ALA A 2 -21.27 2.01 -12.24
C ALA A 2 -20.68 3.42 -12.29
N ASP A 3 -21.57 4.40 -12.44
CA ASP A 3 -21.26 5.82 -12.30
C ASP A 3 -21.04 6.14 -10.83
N PHE A 4 -19.93 6.82 -10.53
CA PHE A 4 -19.61 7.39 -9.23
C PHE A 4 -19.45 8.90 -9.42
N ASP A 5 -20.51 9.65 -9.19
CA ASP A 5 -20.48 11.11 -9.17
C ASP A 5 -20.38 11.60 -7.71
N GLY A 6 -19.37 12.42 -7.43
CA GLY A 6 -19.04 12.94 -6.10
C GLY A 6 -17.56 12.77 -5.73
N MET A 7 -16.69 13.63 -6.26
CA MET A 7 -15.23 13.71 -6.05
C MET A 7 -14.45 12.43 -6.42
N THR A 8 -14.27 12.19 -7.71
CA THR A 8 -13.30 11.20 -8.19
C THR A 8 -11.87 11.73 -7.97
N THR A 9 -11.25 11.39 -6.84
CA THR A 9 -9.79 11.49 -6.68
C THR A 9 -9.16 10.54 -7.68
N GLU A 10 -8.71 11.07 -8.81
CA GLU A 10 -8.16 10.28 -9.92
C GLU A 10 -6.88 9.55 -9.49
N TRP A 11 -6.80 8.26 -9.82
CA TRP A 11 -5.61 7.46 -9.62
C TRP A 11 -4.52 7.87 -10.61
N THR A 12 -3.35 8.22 -10.10
CA THR A 12 -2.16 8.52 -10.89
C THR A 12 -1.30 7.27 -11.00
N GLU A 13 -1.07 6.80 -12.23
CA GLU A 13 -0.16 5.67 -12.49
C GLU A 13 1.31 6.12 -12.48
N LEU A 14 2.17 5.38 -11.80
CA LEU A 14 3.62 5.54 -11.92
C LEU A 14 4.11 4.75 -13.14
N ARG A 15 4.69 5.46 -14.11
CA ARG A 15 5.18 4.87 -15.38
C ARG A 15 6.69 4.93 -15.51
N THR A 16 7.33 5.87 -14.84
CA THR A 16 8.77 6.14 -14.93
C THR A 16 9.38 6.38 -13.56
N SER A 17 10.69 6.19 -13.42
CA SER A 17 11.41 6.52 -12.18
C SER A 17 11.21 7.98 -11.76
N ALA A 18 11.06 8.89 -12.72
CA ALA A 18 10.76 10.29 -12.44
C ALA A 18 9.39 10.49 -11.77
N ASP A 19 8.38 9.67 -12.11
CA ASP A 19 7.08 9.70 -11.44
C ASP A 19 7.21 9.21 -9.99
N ALA A 20 8.02 8.17 -9.76
CA ALA A 20 8.30 7.65 -8.42
C ALA A 20 9.06 8.68 -7.58
N GLU A 21 10.11 9.30 -8.13
CA GLU A 21 10.85 10.38 -7.47
C GLU A 21 9.96 11.60 -7.16
N ASP A 22 9.02 11.94 -8.04
CA ASP A 22 8.05 13.00 -7.77
C ASP A 22 7.11 12.65 -6.62
N LEU A 23 6.55 11.42 -6.60
CA LEU A 23 5.71 10.97 -5.50
C LEU A 23 6.48 10.96 -4.17
N MET A 24 7.68 10.37 -4.16
CA MET A 24 8.57 10.33 -3.00
C MET A 24 8.78 11.76 -2.47
N ARG A 25 9.23 12.70 -3.31
CA ARG A 25 9.44 14.09 -2.90
C ARG A 25 8.17 14.76 -2.38
N ARG A 26 7.04 14.61 -3.06
CA ARG A 26 5.76 15.24 -2.68
C ARG A 26 5.22 14.72 -1.36
N PHE A 27 5.38 13.43 -1.11
CA PHE A 27 4.99 12.78 0.14
C PHE A 27 6.11 12.77 1.18
N GLY A 28 7.20 13.52 0.92
CA GLY A 28 8.37 13.67 1.79
C GLY A 28 9.01 12.36 2.16
N GLU A 29 9.34 11.54 1.16
CA GLU A 29 10.02 10.26 1.25
C GLU A 29 9.32 9.25 2.18
N PHE A 30 8.02 9.45 2.43
CA PHE A 30 7.24 8.70 3.44
C PHE A 30 7.74 8.89 4.88
N HIS A 31 8.68 9.81 5.12
CA HIS A 31 9.21 10.11 6.45
C HIS A 31 8.08 10.48 7.41
N ASP A 32 8.24 9.99 8.63
CA ASP A 32 7.33 10.25 9.73
C ASP A 32 5.90 9.81 9.40
N GLY A 33 5.80 8.80 8.55
CA GLY A 33 4.57 8.14 8.18
C GLY A 33 4.31 6.86 8.96
N CYS A 34 3.15 6.27 8.72
CA CYS A 34 2.80 4.93 9.14
C CYS A 34 1.92 4.28 8.06
N ILE A 35 2.00 2.96 7.97
CA ILE A 35 0.96 2.19 7.27
C ILE A 35 -0.25 2.16 8.19
N HIS A 36 -1.34 2.77 7.75
CA HIS A 36 -2.58 2.81 8.53
C HIS A 36 -3.44 1.57 8.28
N GLU A 37 -3.57 1.17 7.01
CA GLU A 37 -4.39 0.03 6.63
C GLU A 37 -3.88 -0.59 5.33
N LEU A 38 -4.05 -1.91 5.21
CA LEU A 38 -3.70 -2.68 4.04
C LEU A 38 -4.86 -3.63 3.71
N HIS A 39 -5.27 -3.65 2.44
CA HIS A 39 -6.30 -4.55 1.93
C HIS A 39 -5.75 -5.35 0.74
N VAL A 40 -5.89 -6.67 0.81
CA VAL A 40 -5.47 -7.60 -0.25
C VAL A 40 -6.68 -8.34 -0.77
N TRP A 41 -6.81 -8.41 -2.08
CA TRP A 41 -7.79 -9.28 -2.72
C TRP A 41 -7.20 -9.93 -3.96
N THR A 42 -7.70 -11.12 -4.26
CA THR A 42 -7.44 -11.82 -5.51
C THR A 42 -8.69 -11.80 -6.36
N GLY A 43 -8.55 -12.19 -7.63
CA GLY A 43 -9.70 -12.44 -8.48
C GLY A 43 -10.36 -13.80 -8.25
N ASP A 44 -9.79 -14.65 -7.39
CA ASP A 44 -10.32 -16.00 -7.15
C ASP A 44 -11.52 -15.95 -6.22
N TYR A 45 -12.54 -16.74 -6.53
CA TYR A 45 -13.75 -16.81 -5.72
C TYR A 45 -14.41 -18.18 -5.82
N VAL A 46 -15.31 -18.46 -4.87
CA VAL A 46 -16.21 -19.60 -4.94
C VAL A 46 -17.62 -19.05 -5.10
N SER A 47 -18.33 -19.49 -6.14
CA SER A 47 -19.69 -19.03 -6.40
C SER A 47 -20.67 -19.62 -5.38
N GLU A 48 -21.90 -19.09 -5.34
CA GLU A 48 -23.01 -19.65 -4.55
C GLU A 48 -23.35 -21.11 -4.91
N ARG A 49 -22.88 -21.59 -6.07
CA ARG A 49 -23.02 -22.98 -6.52
C ARG A 49 -21.78 -23.83 -6.20
N TYR A 50 -20.92 -23.38 -5.30
CA TYR A 50 -19.68 -24.04 -4.88
C TYR A 50 -18.66 -24.27 -6.02
N SER A 51 -18.78 -23.53 -7.13
CA SER A 51 -17.82 -23.62 -8.24
C SER A 51 -16.68 -22.64 -8.06
N MET A 52 -15.44 -23.07 -8.32
CA MET A 52 -14.29 -22.17 -8.34
C MET A 52 -14.32 -21.27 -9.58
N GLY A 53 -14.18 -19.97 -9.36
CA GLY A 53 -13.85 -18.98 -10.37
C GLY A 53 -12.40 -18.53 -10.20
N PHE A 54 -11.65 -18.51 -11.29
CA PHE A 54 -10.26 -18.06 -11.30
C PHE A 54 -10.19 -16.67 -11.92
N GLY A 55 -9.82 -15.69 -11.11
CA GLY A 55 -9.65 -14.33 -11.59
C GLY A 55 -8.19 -14.00 -11.85
N ARG A 56 -7.94 -12.84 -12.45
CA ARG A 56 -6.59 -12.45 -12.86
C ARG A 56 -5.90 -11.66 -11.75
N GLY A 57 -5.02 -12.34 -11.03
CA GLY A 57 -3.97 -11.75 -10.22
C GLY A 57 -4.42 -11.23 -8.85
N THR A 58 -3.44 -10.67 -8.15
CA THR A 58 -3.57 -10.13 -6.80
C THR A 58 -3.41 -8.63 -6.85
N THR A 59 -4.22 -7.92 -6.05
CA THR A 59 -4.13 -6.48 -5.87
C THR A 59 -3.95 -6.17 -4.39
N VAL A 60 -3.09 -5.22 -4.08
CA VAL A 60 -2.85 -4.73 -2.73
C VAL A 60 -3.12 -3.23 -2.73
N ARG A 61 -3.90 -2.77 -1.75
CA ARG A 61 -4.18 -1.36 -1.51
C ARG A 61 -3.65 -0.99 -0.13
N VAL A 62 -2.88 0.08 -0.04
CA VAL A 62 -2.21 0.53 1.19
C VAL A 62 -2.58 1.98 1.44
N LEU A 63 -3.09 2.29 2.63
CA LEU A 63 -3.24 3.67 3.10
C LEU A 63 -2.02 4.03 3.95
N VAL A 64 -1.34 5.10 3.59
CA VAL A 64 -0.22 5.65 4.35
C VAL A 64 -0.60 7.04 4.83
N GLN A 65 -0.42 7.29 6.14
CA GLN A 65 -0.58 8.61 6.76
C GLN A 65 0.79 9.13 7.21
N ARG A 66 0.96 10.45 7.32
CA ARG A 66 2.17 11.06 7.89
C ARG A 66 1.89 12.33 8.68
N GLN A 67 2.80 12.69 9.58
CA GLN A 67 2.69 13.90 10.43
C GLN A 67 3.04 15.22 9.71
N ARG A 68 2.71 15.37 8.42
CA ARG A 68 3.02 16.58 7.63
C ARG A 68 2.10 16.79 6.43
N GLY A 69 1.64 18.03 6.22
CA GLY A 69 0.87 18.45 5.05
C GLY A 69 1.68 19.16 3.95
N PRO A 70 1.04 19.55 2.83
CA PRO A 70 -0.40 19.42 2.57
C PRO A 70 -0.84 17.99 2.21
N LEU A 71 0.01 17.23 1.50
CA LEU A 71 -0.21 15.81 1.21
C LEU A 71 0.11 14.99 2.47
N SER A 72 -0.91 14.70 3.27
CA SER A 72 -0.80 14.12 4.61
C SER A 72 -1.15 12.63 4.64
N ALA A 73 -1.95 12.18 3.68
CA ALA A 73 -2.16 10.77 3.44
C ALA A 73 -2.29 10.47 1.95
N ILE A 74 -1.82 9.29 1.55
CA ILE A 74 -1.98 8.78 0.20
C ILE A 74 -2.42 7.33 0.24
N GLU A 75 -3.08 6.93 -0.83
CA GLU A 75 -3.29 5.52 -1.10
C GLU A 75 -2.35 5.06 -2.20
N LEU A 76 -1.80 3.86 -2.02
CA LEU A 76 -1.03 3.13 -3.01
C LEU A 76 -1.84 1.91 -3.47
N LEU A 77 -2.01 1.75 -4.78
CA LEU A 77 -2.70 0.62 -5.40
C LEU A 77 -1.73 -0.16 -6.28
N PHE A 78 -1.33 -1.32 -5.79
CA PHE A 78 -0.43 -2.25 -6.46
C PHE A 78 -1.25 -3.28 -7.24
N VAL A 79 -1.14 -3.28 -8.56
CA VAL A 79 -1.91 -4.17 -9.45
C VAL A 79 -0.99 -5.21 -10.10
N GLY A 80 -1.43 -6.46 -10.11
CA GLY A 80 -0.59 -7.57 -10.56
C GLY A 80 0.57 -7.78 -9.61
N VAL A 81 0.26 -7.84 -8.31
CA VAL A 81 1.23 -8.07 -7.22
C VAL A 81 1.94 -9.39 -7.47
N ARG A 82 3.27 -9.34 -7.37
CA ARG A 82 4.15 -10.52 -7.48
C ARG A 82 4.47 -11.09 -6.11
N ARG A 83 4.71 -10.21 -5.13
CA ARG A 83 4.87 -10.58 -3.73
C ARG A 83 4.49 -9.41 -2.83
N VAL A 84 3.92 -9.74 -1.68
CA VAL A 84 3.67 -8.82 -0.57
C VAL A 84 4.18 -9.50 0.68
N GLN A 85 4.91 -8.76 1.50
CA GLN A 85 5.38 -9.19 2.81
C GLN A 85 5.04 -8.09 3.80
N LEU A 86 4.32 -8.44 4.86
CA LEU A 86 3.97 -7.54 5.94
C LEU A 86 4.61 -8.06 7.22
N VAL A 87 5.49 -7.27 7.81
CA VAL A 87 6.13 -7.56 9.09
C VAL A 87 5.70 -6.48 10.07
N PRO A 88 4.89 -6.83 11.08
CA PRO A 88 4.51 -5.89 12.13
C PRO A 88 5.74 -5.38 12.90
N PRO A 89 5.66 -4.18 13.50
CA PRO A 89 6.69 -3.72 14.43
C PRO A 89 6.88 -4.72 15.58
N LYS A 90 8.12 -4.84 16.07
CA LYS A 90 8.40 -5.58 17.31
C LYS A 90 7.64 -4.93 18.48
N PRO A 91 7.31 -5.67 19.57
CA PRO A 91 6.47 -5.17 20.67
C PRO A 91 6.90 -3.83 21.28
N ASP A 92 8.19 -3.49 21.23
CA ASP A 92 8.75 -2.24 21.77
C ASP A 92 9.14 -1.21 20.70
N CYS A 93 8.75 -1.45 19.44
CA CYS A 93 9.05 -0.57 18.31
C CYS A 93 7.78 0.13 17.82
N ILE A 94 7.91 1.40 17.46
CA ILE A 94 6.83 2.16 16.82
C ILE A 94 6.70 1.76 15.34
N GLY A 95 5.49 1.69 14.80
CA GLY A 95 5.22 1.46 13.37
C GLY A 95 5.51 2.65 12.45
N ARG A 96 6.50 3.46 12.81
CA ARG A 96 6.89 4.66 12.07
C ARG A 96 7.77 4.29 10.89
N ILE A 97 7.46 4.87 9.73
CA ILE A 97 8.31 4.85 8.55
C ILE A 97 9.42 5.88 8.77
N PHE A 98 10.64 5.38 8.95
CA PHE A 98 11.83 6.22 9.05
C PHE A 98 12.37 6.58 7.68
N GLU A 99 12.31 5.68 6.72
CA GLU A 99 12.75 5.90 5.35
C GLU A 99 11.98 4.92 4.47
N ALA A 100 11.77 5.27 3.21
CA ALA A 100 11.15 4.36 2.25
C ALA A 100 11.94 4.31 0.95
N THR A 101 11.83 3.18 0.26
CA THR A 101 12.31 3.03 -1.12
C THR A 101 11.11 2.79 -2.03
N LEU A 102 11.07 3.50 -3.14
CA LEU A 102 10.16 3.25 -4.25
C LEU A 102 10.94 3.23 -5.55
N SER A 103 11.12 2.05 -6.14
CA SER A 103 12.02 1.87 -7.28
C SER A 103 11.46 0.88 -8.32
N PRO A 104 11.92 0.96 -9.57
CA PRO A 104 11.62 -0.06 -10.56
C PRO A 104 12.22 -1.42 -10.19
N LEU A 105 11.47 -2.51 -10.40
CA LEU A 105 11.94 -3.89 -10.21
C LEU A 105 11.34 -4.80 -11.29
N ASP A 106 12.20 -5.44 -12.09
CA ASP A 106 11.83 -6.47 -13.08
C ASP A 106 10.64 -6.09 -13.98
N GLY A 107 10.65 -4.88 -14.55
CA GLY A 107 9.54 -4.37 -15.38
C GLY A 107 8.26 -4.07 -14.59
N GLY A 108 8.40 -3.70 -13.33
CA GLY A 108 7.33 -3.29 -12.42
C GLY A 108 7.87 -2.39 -11.32
N TRP A 109 7.27 -2.46 -10.14
CA TRP A 109 7.56 -1.58 -9.00
C TRP A 109 7.81 -2.35 -7.72
N LEU A 110 8.74 -1.85 -6.91
CA LEU A 110 9.00 -2.26 -5.54
C LEU A 110 8.78 -1.06 -4.62
N TRP A 111 7.98 -1.25 -3.57
CA TRP A 111 7.86 -0.29 -2.47
C TRP A 111 8.24 -0.94 -1.15
N ARG A 112 9.05 -0.23 -0.36
CA ARG A 112 9.58 -0.66 0.93
C ARG A 112 9.48 0.49 1.94
N PRO A 113 8.61 0.42 2.95
CA PRO A 113 8.55 1.40 4.04
C PRO A 113 9.64 1.21 5.11
N ASP A 114 10.70 0.45 4.79
CA ASP A 114 11.91 0.29 5.59
C ASP A 114 13.05 -0.20 4.64
N PRO A 115 14.10 0.61 4.40
CA PRO A 115 15.15 0.29 3.44
C PRO A 115 16.12 -0.79 3.92
N GLY A 116 15.93 -1.43 5.07
CA GLY A 116 16.87 -2.45 5.59
C GLY A 116 17.17 -3.59 4.60
N GLY A 117 18.34 -3.57 3.94
CA GLY A 117 18.89 -4.63 3.09
C GLY A 117 18.95 -4.30 1.58
N GLU A 118 19.92 -4.88 0.86
CA GLU A 118 20.06 -4.70 -0.59
C GLU A 118 18.93 -5.39 -1.38
N HIS A 119 18.75 -5.04 -2.67
CA HIS A 119 17.68 -5.61 -3.52
C HIS A 119 17.71 -7.16 -3.60
N GLY A 120 18.88 -7.78 -3.40
CA GLY A 120 19.06 -9.24 -3.40
C GLY A 120 18.61 -9.96 -2.12
N GLU A 121 18.35 -9.23 -1.03
CA GLU A 121 18.07 -9.80 0.30
C GLU A 121 16.57 -9.82 0.65
N LEU A 122 15.69 -9.39 -0.26
CA LEU A 122 14.24 -9.22 0.00
C LEU A 122 13.51 -10.49 0.44
N VAL A 123 14.03 -11.68 0.07
CA VAL A 123 13.40 -12.95 0.43
C VAL A 123 13.68 -13.34 1.88
N GLU A 124 14.86 -12.95 2.38
CA GLU A 124 15.34 -13.27 3.73
C GLU A 124 15.19 -12.09 4.69
N SER A 125 14.79 -10.91 4.18
CA SER A 125 14.59 -9.72 5.00
C SER A 125 13.38 -9.87 5.93
N GLU A 126 13.52 -9.45 7.18
CA GLU A 126 12.41 -9.29 8.13
C GLU A 126 11.71 -7.93 7.96
N SER A 127 11.54 -7.47 6.71
CA SER A 127 11.00 -6.14 6.40
C SER A 127 9.69 -6.21 5.63
N THR A 128 8.87 -5.16 5.77
CA THR A 128 7.64 -4.99 4.98
C THR A 128 8.00 -4.50 3.58
N TRP A 129 7.38 -5.09 2.55
CA TRP A 129 7.54 -4.65 1.16
C TRP A 129 6.45 -5.19 0.23
N VAL A 130 6.24 -4.51 -0.89
CA VAL A 130 5.30 -4.93 -1.95
C VAL A 130 5.97 -4.80 -3.31
N SER A 131 5.89 -5.84 -4.14
CA SER A 131 6.28 -5.77 -5.55
C SER A 131 5.10 -6.06 -6.48
N SER A 132 5.03 -5.34 -7.60
CA SER A 132 3.88 -5.40 -8.51
C SER A 132 4.27 -5.06 -9.94
N ARG A 133 3.37 -5.33 -10.89
CA ARG A 133 3.55 -4.91 -12.30
C ARG A 133 3.24 -3.44 -12.50
N ARG A 134 2.24 -2.91 -11.79
CA ARG A 134 1.75 -1.53 -11.94
C ARG A 134 1.45 -0.96 -10.57
N LEU A 135 1.74 0.32 -10.40
CA LEU A 135 1.50 1.04 -9.17
C LEU A 135 0.77 2.34 -9.50
N PHE A 136 -0.30 2.59 -8.76
CA PHE A 136 -1.03 3.83 -8.79
C PHE A 136 -1.06 4.46 -7.42
N TRP A 137 -1.26 5.77 -7.37
CA TRP A 137 -1.48 6.47 -6.12
C TRP A 137 -2.55 7.54 -6.26
N ARG A 138 -3.14 7.96 -5.14
CA ARG A 138 -4.00 9.15 -5.08
C ARG A 138 -3.87 9.84 -3.74
N ASP A 139 -4.19 11.14 -3.73
CA ASP A 139 -4.34 11.90 -2.48
C ASP A 139 -5.50 11.33 -1.68
N ALA A 140 -5.24 11.08 -0.39
CA ALA A 140 -6.24 10.66 0.57
C ALA A 140 -6.09 11.43 1.88
N SER A 141 -5.61 12.68 1.82
CA SER A 141 -5.34 13.52 3.00
C SER A 141 -6.61 13.81 3.82
N GLU A 142 -7.80 13.66 3.23
CA GLU A 142 -9.09 13.66 3.92
C GLU A 142 -9.33 12.44 4.82
N TRP A 143 -8.50 11.39 4.70
CA TRP A 143 -8.61 10.14 5.46
C TRP A 143 -7.60 10.02 6.61
N MET A 144 -7.03 11.14 7.04
CA MET A 144 -6.25 11.20 8.28
C MET A 144 -7.08 10.79 9.51
N GLY A 145 -6.41 10.28 10.54
CA GLY A 145 -7.03 9.89 11.81
C GLY A 145 -7.21 8.39 11.95
N GLU A 146 -7.91 7.98 13.01
CA GLU A 146 -8.00 6.57 13.44
C GLU A 146 -8.99 5.71 12.63
N THR A 147 -9.88 6.33 11.87
CA THR A 147 -10.95 5.62 11.14
C THR A 147 -10.38 4.69 10.07
N LEU A 148 -10.72 3.40 10.14
CA LEU A 148 -10.45 2.44 9.06
C LEU A 148 -11.34 2.72 7.85
N ARG A 149 -10.82 2.43 6.65
CA ARG A 149 -11.45 2.76 5.36
C ARG A 149 -11.73 1.54 4.50
N TYR A 150 -11.03 0.43 4.71
CA TYR A 150 -11.18 -0.77 3.87
C TYR A 150 -12.05 -1.86 4.50
N GLY A 151 -12.08 -1.96 5.83
CA GLY A 151 -12.92 -2.93 6.55
C GLY A 151 -14.30 -2.39 6.99
N PRO A 152 -15.23 -3.29 7.37
CA PRO A 152 -16.37 -2.91 8.21
C PRO A 152 -15.88 -2.41 9.58
N ASP A 153 -16.75 -1.75 10.36
CA ASP A 153 -16.43 -1.24 11.70
C ASP A 153 -15.64 -2.28 12.53
N GLN A 154 -14.56 -1.84 13.19
CA GLN A 154 -13.67 -2.74 13.93
C GLN A 154 -14.47 -3.57 14.93
N PRO A 155 -14.30 -4.91 14.95
CA PRO A 155 -14.74 -5.68 16.09
C PRO A 155 -13.92 -5.23 17.29
N THR A 156 -14.58 -4.83 18.37
CA THR A 156 -13.92 -4.55 19.65
C THR A 156 -13.41 -5.86 20.21
N PHE A 157 -12.11 -6.08 20.12
CA PHE A 157 -11.43 -7.13 20.88
C PHE A 157 -10.78 -6.46 22.09
N ASP A 158 -11.05 -6.99 23.28
CA ASP A 158 -10.29 -6.61 24.47
C ASP A 158 -8.81 -6.92 24.20
N ALA A 159 -7.94 -5.93 24.41
CA ALA A 159 -6.50 -6.15 24.32
C ALA A 159 -6.09 -7.24 25.33
N PRO A 160 -5.14 -8.14 24.98
CA PRO A 160 -4.64 -9.15 25.90
C PRO A 160 -3.99 -8.55 27.17
#